data_AF-A0A9D5FNG1-F1
#
_entry.id   AF-A0A9D5FNG1-F1
#
_cell.length_a   1.000
_cell.length_b   1.000
_cell.length_c   1.000
_cell.angle_alpha   90.00
_cell.angle_beta   90.00
_cell.angle_gamma   90.00
#
_symmetry.space_group_name_H-M   'P 1'
#
loop_
_entity.id
_entity.type
_entity.pdbx_description
1 polymer ?
#
loop_
_entity_poly.entity_id
_entity_poly.type
_entity_poly.pdbx_seq_one_letter_code
_entity_poly.pdbx_strand_id
1 'polypeptide(L)'
;MKKWKAIAGVLVVFLLGVAAGGLATGLTIRKQAQRFARSGLEARAEWIVGRLDSRLGLDDAQRERVRMIVREGQEDLAPIRRQMADAFARSEARIRDVLTPEQAAKYDKLIADRKAERGQVP
;
A
#
# COMPACT_ATOMS: atom_id res chain seq x y z
N MET A 1 26.21 -42.83 12.44
CA MET A 1 26.32 -41.42 12.89
C MET A 1 26.72 -40.40 11.80
N LYS A 2 27.08 -40.79 10.55
CA LYS A 2 27.51 -39.83 9.50
C LYS A 2 26.38 -39.16 8.70
N LYS A 3 25.21 -39.80 8.55
CA LYS A 3 24.10 -39.28 7.73
C LYS A 3 23.43 -38.03 8.33
N TRP A 4 23.38 -37.90 9.65
CA TRP A 4 22.75 -36.76 10.33
C TRP A 4 23.51 -35.44 10.10
N LYS A 5 24.84 -35.50 10.01
CA LYS A 5 25.67 -34.31 9.70
C LYS A 5 25.42 -33.81 8.28
N ALA A 6 25.21 -34.73 7.32
CA ALA A 6 24.85 -34.37 5.96
C ALA A 6 23.45 -33.75 5.88
N ILE A 7 22.46 -34.33 6.57
CA ILE A 7 21.10 -33.79 6.66
C ILE A 7 21.10 -32.39 7.31
N ALA A 8 21.86 -32.21 8.39
CA ALA A 8 22.01 -30.91 9.03
C ALA A 8 22.63 -29.85 8.10
N GLY A 9 23.65 -30.23 7.31
CA GLY A 9 24.25 -29.34 6.32
C GLY A 9 23.25 -28.87 5.25
N VAL A 10 22.46 -29.81 4.72
CA VAL A 10 21.41 -29.49 3.72
C VAL A 10 20.33 -28.58 4.32
N LEU A 11 19.89 -28.84 5.55
CA LEU A 11 18.91 -28.00 6.25
C LEU A 11 19.42 -26.56 6.46
N VAL A 12 20.69 -26.39 6.82
CA VAL A 12 21.28 -25.06 7.01
C VAL A 12 21.32 -24.27 5.68
N VAL A 13 21.75 -24.91 4.59
CA VAL A 13 21.74 -24.27 3.26
C VAL A 13 20.33 -23.92 2.83
N PHE A 14 19.36 -24.79 3.10
CA PHE A 14 17.95 -24.54 2.79
C PHE A 14 17.39 -23.35 3.59
N LEU A 15 17.64 -23.29 4.89
CA LEU A 15 17.21 -22.18 5.75
C LEU A 15 17.85 -20.85 5.33
N LEU A 16 19.13 -20.86 4.96
CA LEU A 16 19.81 -19.69 4.40
C LEU A 16 19.18 -19.24 3.09
N GLY A 17 18.80 -20.18 2.21
CA GLY A 17 18.08 -19.90 0.97
C GLY A 17 16.71 -19.25 1.22
N VAL A 18 15.93 -19.78 2.17
CA VAL A 18 14.63 -19.22 2.55
C VAL A 18 14.77 -17.82 3.16
N ALA A 19 15.76 -17.62 4.04
CA ALA A 19 16.02 -16.31 4.64
C ALA A 19 16.45 -15.28 3.59
N ALA A 20 17.37 -15.64 2.70
CA ALA A 20 17.82 -14.77 1.61
C ALA A 20 16.69 -14.44 0.63
N GLY A 21 15.90 -15.44 0.23
CA GLY A 21 14.73 -15.26 -0.63
C GLY A 21 13.66 -14.38 0.01
N GLY A 22 13.35 -14.60 1.30
CA GLY A 22 12.39 -13.80 2.05
C GLY A 22 12.81 -12.34 2.19
N LEU A 23 14.08 -12.07 2.47
CA LEU A 23 14.63 -10.71 2.52
C LEU A 23 14.60 -10.02 1.14
N ALA A 24 15.04 -10.72 0.09
CA ALA A 24 15.00 -10.18 -1.28
C ALA A 24 13.57 -9.84 -1.71
N THR A 25 12.61 -10.71 -1.41
CA THR A 25 11.19 -10.55 -1.73
C THR A 25 10.54 -9.42 -0.92
N GLY A 26 10.83 -9.34 0.38
CA GLY A 26 10.32 -8.26 1.24
C GLY A 26 10.79 -6.88 0.78
N LEU A 27 12.04 -6.76 0.33
CA LEU A 27 12.60 -5.51 -0.17
C LEU A 27 12.04 -5.11 -1.54
N THR A 28 11.82 -6.06 -2.46
CA THR A 28 11.25 -5.78 -3.78
C THR A 28 9.77 -5.40 -3.69
N ILE A 29 8.98 -6.09 -2.86
CA ILE A 29 7.58 -5.75 -2.61
C ILE A 29 7.46 -4.34 -2.04
N ARG A 30 8.34 -3.96 -1.09
CA ARG A 30 8.33 -2.62 -0.50
C ARG A 30 8.65 -1.54 -1.54
N LYS A 31 9.61 -1.78 -2.43
CA LYS A 31 9.94 -0.85 -3.53
C LYS A 31 8.83 -0.77 -4.59
N GLN A 32 8.21 -1.89 -4.96
CA GLN A 32 7.07 -1.91 -5.89
C GLN A 32 5.85 -1.19 -5.30
N ALA A 33 5.53 -1.43 -4.03
CA ALA A 33 4.44 -0.73 -3.34
C ALA A 33 4.70 0.79 -3.27
N GLN A 34 5.94 1.22 -3.00
CA GLN A 34 6.31 2.63 -3.04
C GLN A 34 6.20 3.23 -4.45
N ARG A 35 6.61 2.48 -5.48
CA ARG A 35 6.53 2.93 -6.88
C ARG A 35 5.07 3.04 -7.35
N PHE A 36 4.23 2.07 -6.97
CA PHE A 36 2.79 2.07 -7.28
C PHE A 36 2.04 3.18 -6.54
N ALA A 37 2.40 3.43 -5.27
CA ALA A 37 1.87 4.56 -4.53
C ALA A 37 2.25 5.89 -5.20
N ARG A 38 3.51 6.04 -5.63
CA ARG A 38 3.97 7.24 -6.37
C ARG A 38 3.24 7.41 -7.69
N SER A 39 3.08 6.35 -8.49
CA SER A 39 2.34 6.45 -9.76
C SER A 39 0.86 6.82 -9.56
N GLY A 40 0.23 6.36 -8.49
CA GLY A 40 -1.14 6.77 -8.14
C GLY A 40 -1.25 8.24 -7.71
N LEU A 41 -0.24 8.77 -6.99
CA LEU A 41 -0.16 10.18 -6.65
C LEU A 41 0.02 11.05 -7.91
N GLU A 42 0.89 10.62 -8.84
CA GLU A 42 1.10 11.31 -10.11
C GLU A 42 -0.16 11.33 -10.97
N ALA A 43 -0.85 10.20 -11.13
CA ALA A 43 -2.12 10.13 -11.87
C ALA A 43 -3.17 11.09 -11.29
N ARG A 44 -3.27 11.14 -9.96
CA ARG A 44 -4.20 12.04 -9.28
C ARG A 44 -3.79 13.51 -9.44
N ALA A 45 -2.50 13.82 -9.42
CA ALA A 45 -2.01 15.17 -9.67
C ALA A 45 -2.34 15.63 -11.09
N GLU A 46 -2.10 14.80 -12.11
CA GLU A 46 -2.45 15.11 -13.49
C GLU A 46 -3.96 15.30 -13.68
N TRP A 47 -4.78 14.48 -13.02
CA TRP A 47 -6.24 14.65 -13.08
C TRP A 47 -6.70 15.98 -12.48
N ILE A 48 -6.14 16.40 -11.34
CA ILE A 48 -6.44 17.69 -10.71
C ILE A 48 -5.99 18.83 -11.62
N VAL A 49 -4.76 18.76 -12.14
CA VAL A 49 -4.18 19.78 -13.02
C VAL A 49 -5.02 19.91 -14.29
N GLY A 50 -5.39 18.82 -14.95
CA GLY A 50 -6.24 18.85 -16.16
C GLY A 50 -7.64 19.42 -15.89
N ARG A 51 -8.23 19.11 -14.72
CA ARG A 51 -9.50 19.72 -14.31
C ARG A 51 -9.39 21.23 -14.06
N LEU A 52 -8.29 21.69 -13.45
CA LEU A 52 -8.06 23.11 -13.23
C LEU A 52 -7.79 23.83 -14.55
N ASP A 53 -6.97 23.23 -15.41
CA ASP A 53 -6.66 23.73 -16.74
C ASP A 53 -7.91 23.93 -17.60
N SER A 54 -8.75 22.89 -17.73
CA SER A 54 -10.00 22.97 -18.50
C SER A 54 -10.98 24.05 -18.01
N ARG A 55 -10.86 24.52 -16.76
CA ARG A 55 -11.75 25.54 -16.19
C ARG A 55 -11.14 26.94 -16.16
N LEU A 56 -9.81 27.03 -16.10
CA LEU A 56 -9.09 28.28 -15.87
C LEU A 56 -8.23 28.70 -17.07
N GLY A 57 -8.00 27.80 -18.04
CA GLY A 57 -7.16 28.04 -19.21
C GLY A 57 -5.71 28.29 -18.80
N LEU A 58 -5.07 27.33 -18.15
CA LEU A 58 -3.73 27.53 -17.59
C LEU A 58 -2.69 27.50 -18.71
N ASP A 59 -1.79 28.50 -18.71
CA ASP A 59 -0.60 28.46 -19.55
C ASP A 59 0.39 27.38 -19.06
N ASP A 60 1.42 27.08 -19.86
CA ASP A 60 2.37 26.00 -19.55
C ASP A 60 3.13 26.23 -18.24
N ALA A 61 3.49 27.48 -17.93
CA ALA A 61 4.20 27.82 -16.71
C ALA A 61 3.29 27.69 -15.48
N GLN A 62 2.02 28.07 -15.60
CA GLN A 62 1.01 27.90 -14.58
C GLN A 62 0.70 26.42 -14.34
N ARG A 63 0.56 25.63 -15.41
CA ARG A 63 0.30 24.19 -15.33
C ARG A 63 1.39 23.47 -14.54
N GLU A 64 2.66 23.77 -14.82
CA GLU A 64 3.78 23.18 -14.08
C GLU A 64 3.79 23.59 -12.61
N ARG A 65 3.53 24.87 -12.32
CA ARG A 65 3.43 25.35 -10.93
C ARG A 65 2.29 24.69 -10.16
N VAL A 66 1.11 24.58 -10.78
CA VAL A 66 -0.05 23.90 -10.18
C VAL A 66 0.25 22.43 -9.95
N ARG A 67 0.92 21.75 -10.89
CA ARG A 67 1.37 20.36 -10.71
C ARG A 67 2.28 20.21 -9.49
N MET A 68 3.26 21.10 -9.32
CA MET A 68 4.14 21.07 -8.14
C MET A 68 3.36 21.28 -6.84
N ILE A 69 2.49 22.30 -6.78
CA ILE A 69 1.66 22.59 -5.59
C ILE A 69 0.77 21.39 -5.21
N VAL A 70 0.15 20.74 -6.21
CA VAL A 70 -0.70 19.57 -5.97
C VAL A 70 0.14 18.39 -5.47
N ARG A 71 1.35 18.18 -6.01
CA ARG A 71 2.25 17.11 -5.56
C ARG A 71 2.70 17.34 -4.11
N GLU A 72 3.14 18.55 -3.78
CA GLU A 72 3.56 18.92 -2.43
C GLU A 72 2.42 18.68 -1.41
N GLY A 73 1.22 19.18 -1.70
CA GLY A 73 0.05 18.93 -0.84
C GLY A 73 -0.30 17.44 -0.70
N GLN A 74 -0.04 16.61 -1.72
CA GLN A 74 -0.22 15.17 -1.60
C GLN A 74 0.85 14.50 -0.72
N GLU A 75 2.09 14.98 -0.75
CA GLU A 75 3.18 14.52 0.10
C GLU A 75 2.92 14.88 1.57
N ASP A 76 2.44 16.10 1.83
CA ASP A 76 2.05 16.55 3.18
C ASP A 76 0.92 15.72 3.78
N LEU A 77 -0.02 15.27 2.95
CA LEU A 77 -1.12 14.41 3.38
C LEU A 77 -0.70 12.93 3.53
N ALA A 78 0.43 12.51 2.99
CA ALA A 78 0.89 11.12 3.06
C ALA A 78 1.00 10.58 4.51
N PRO A 79 1.62 11.28 5.49
CA PRO A 79 1.65 10.82 6.87
C PRO A 79 0.24 10.75 7.50
N ILE A 80 -0.64 11.70 7.20
CA ILE A 80 -2.01 11.73 7.72
C ILE A 80 -2.79 10.52 7.22
N ARG A 81 -2.68 10.18 5.92
CA ARG A 81 -3.32 8.99 5.34
C ARG A 81 -2.85 7.71 6.02
N ARG A 82 -1.56 7.60 6.37
CA ARG A 82 -1.03 6.45 7.13
C ARG A 82 -1.63 6.39 8.53
N GLN A 83 -1.65 7.50 9.26
CA GLN A 83 -2.23 7.55 10.60
C GLN A 83 -3.73 7.19 10.61
N MET A 84 -4.48 7.66 9.61
CA MET A 84 -5.89 7.30 9.43
C MET A 84 -6.04 5.81 9.14
N ALA A 85 -5.24 5.24 8.22
CA ALA A 85 -5.27 3.81 7.92
C ALA A 85 -4.99 2.97 9.17
N ASP A 86 -4.01 3.36 9.99
CA ASP A 86 -3.69 2.68 11.23
C ASP A 86 -4.83 2.79 12.26
N ALA A 87 -5.48 3.96 12.35
CA ALA A 87 -6.64 4.16 13.22
C ALA A 87 -7.85 3.30 12.82
N PHE A 88 -8.10 3.17 11.51
CA PHE A 88 -9.14 2.28 10.99
C PHE A 88 -8.79 0.82 11.27
N ALA A 89 -7.55 0.39 11.02
CA ALA A 89 -7.12 -0.98 11.30
C ALA A 89 -7.28 -1.36 12.79
N ARG A 90 -6.91 -0.45 13.71
CA ARG A 90 -7.14 -0.66 15.15
C ARG A 90 -8.62 -0.75 15.50
N SER A 91 -9.45 0.08 14.85
CA SER A 91 -10.90 0.05 15.07
C SER A 91 -11.53 -1.24 14.54
N GLU A 92 -11.12 -1.71 13.35
CA GLU A 92 -11.54 -2.99 12.77
C GLU A 92 -11.20 -4.16 13.71
N ALA A 93 -9.99 -4.16 14.28
CA ALA A 93 -9.57 -5.18 15.26
C ALA A 93 -10.45 -5.17 16.52
N ARG A 94 -10.66 -4.00 17.12
CA ARG A 94 -11.52 -3.86 18.31
C ARG A 94 -12.98 -4.24 18.05
N ILE A 95 -13.48 -3.98 16.84
CA ILE A 95 -14.81 -4.42 16.44
C ILE A 95 -14.84 -5.95 16.39
N ARG A 96 -13.84 -6.59 15.79
CA ARG A 96 -13.76 -8.05 15.69
C ARG A 96 -13.78 -8.73 17.06
N ASP A 97 -13.10 -8.14 18.05
CA ASP A 97 -13.00 -8.71 19.41
C ASP A 97 -14.35 -8.82 20.14
N VAL A 98 -15.36 -8.03 19.74
CA VAL A 98 -16.70 -8.06 20.35
C VAL A 98 -17.72 -8.87 19.54
N LEU A 99 -17.32 -9.43 18.40
CA LEU A 99 -18.20 -10.21 17.52
C LEU A 99 -18.13 -11.71 17.85
N THR A 100 -19.24 -12.42 17.63
CA THR A 100 -19.19 -13.89 17.60
C THR A 100 -18.38 -14.36 16.37
N PRO A 101 -17.90 -15.61 16.34
CA PRO A 101 -17.16 -16.14 15.20
C PRO A 101 -17.91 -16.00 13.87
N GLU A 102 -19.23 -16.25 13.86
CA GLU A 102 -20.08 -16.13 12.68
C GLU A 102 -20.22 -14.67 12.22
N GLN A 103 -20.35 -13.74 13.18
CA GLN A 103 -20.43 -12.31 12.90
C GLN A 103 -19.09 -11.75 12.39
N ALA A 104 -17.97 -12.21 12.95
CA ALA A 104 -16.63 -11.83 12.52
C ALA A 104 -16.38 -12.25 11.06
N ALA A 105 -16.77 -13.46 10.67
CA ALA A 105 -16.66 -13.93 9.29
C ALA A 105 -17.49 -13.05 8.31
N LYS A 106 -18.70 -12.65 8.71
CA LYS A 106 -19.52 -11.72 7.92
C LYS A 106 -18.90 -10.33 7.83
N TYR A 107 -18.33 -9.83 8.94
CA TYR A 107 -17.67 -8.54 8.99
C TYR A 107 -16.44 -8.49 8.08
N ASP A 108 -15.60 -9.52 8.10
CA ASP A 108 -14.43 -9.63 7.23
C ASP A 108 -14.80 -9.54 5.75
N LYS A 109 -15.89 -10.20 5.35
CA LYS A 109 -16.41 -10.13 3.99
C LYS A 109 -16.83 -8.70 3.62
N LEU A 110 -17.55 -8.01 4.50
CA LEU A 110 -17.97 -6.62 4.26
C LEU A 110 -16.77 -5.66 4.12
N ILE A 111 -15.69 -5.89 4.88
CA ILE A 111 -14.46 -5.09 4.76
C ILE A 111 -13.73 -5.42 3.46
N ALA A 112 -13.65 -6.69 3.08
CA ALA A 112 -13.03 -7.14 1.83
C ALA A 112 -13.74 -6.56 0.60
N ASP A 113 -15.07 -6.60 0.57
CA ASP A 113 -15.90 -6.08 -0.52
C ASP A 113 -15.65 -4.56 -0.71
N ARG A 114 -15.66 -3.77 0.37
CA ARG A 114 -15.33 -2.32 0.29
C ARG A 114 -13.91 -2.05 -0.17
N LYS A 115 -12.94 -2.89 0.20
CA LYS A 115 -11.54 -2.73 -0.26
C LYS A 115 -11.43 -3.02 -1.75
N ALA A 116 -12.16 -4.02 -2.25
CA ALA A 116 -12.21 -4.34 -3.68
C ALA A 116 -12.86 -3.21 -4.49
N GLU A 117 -13.96 -2.62 -4.00
CA GLU A 117 -14.62 -1.47 -4.65
C GLU A 117 -13.72 -0.22 -4.68
N ARG A 118 -13.02 0.09 -3.59
CA ARG A 118 -12.10 1.24 -3.54
C ARG A 118 -10.82 1.04 -4.36
N GLY A 119 -10.38 -0.20 -4.55
CA GLY A 119 -9.23 -0.54 -5.40
C GLY A 119 -9.52 -0.46 -6.91
N GLN A 120 -10.79 -0.35 -7.30
CA GLN A 120 -11.24 -0.21 -8.70
C GLN A 120 -11.53 1.24 -9.10
N VAL A 121 -11.30 2.24 -8.24
CA VAL A 121 -11.45 3.64 -8.62
C VAL A 121 -10.20 4.07 -9.40
N PRO A 122 -10.32 4.44 -10.70
CA PRO A 122 -9.20 4.89 -11.52
C PRO A 122 -8.55 6.18 -11.00
#